data_AF-A0A4R4SUF9-F1
#
_entry.id   AF-A0A4R4SUF9-F1
#
_cell.length_a   1.000
_cell.length_b   1.000
_cell.length_c   1.000
_cell.angle_alpha   90.00
_cell.angle_beta   90.00
_cell.angle_gamma   90.00
#
_symmetry.space_group_name_H-M   'P 1'
#
loop_
_entity.id
_entity.type
_entity.pdbx_description
1 polymer ?
#
loop_
_entity_poly.entity_id
_entity_poly.type
_entity_poly.pdbx_seq_one_letter_code
_entity_poly.pdbx_strand_id
1 'polypeptide(L)'
;MVTPGTVSLPHPLPGAVGLSHLSAYEWEAADGVCGGSPHLHLVCTEAYVVTGGTGAVQTLSPDGYRDIPLRAGSVAWFTPGTVHRMVQGGGLRITVLMQNSGLPEAGDAVFTFPPEVLADPDRYAAAAALPTGAPDAEVADAARRRRDLAVQGYLPLRAALQAGDNGPYREFQRTAARLVADRVPTWRALWRAGALAAAERTGEQLAALEAGDPGYLADATAHDAAPSREGGYGMCGRRDEYAVPGTTLHTTEA
;
A
#
# COMPACT_ATOMS: atom_id res chain seq x y z
N MET A 1 -18.53 20.85 9.84
CA MET A 1 -18.51 19.61 10.65
C MET A 1 -19.17 18.53 9.81
N VAL A 2 -18.38 17.70 9.14
CA VAL A 2 -18.88 16.51 8.46
C VAL A 2 -19.05 15.46 9.55
N THR A 3 -20.28 15.05 9.83
CA THR A 3 -20.52 13.85 10.64
C THR A 3 -19.85 12.69 9.90
N PRO A 4 -18.86 12.00 10.47
CA PRO A 4 -18.32 10.83 9.81
C PRO A 4 -19.47 9.84 9.72
N GLY A 5 -19.96 9.60 8.50
CA GLY A 5 -20.87 8.48 8.23
C GLY A 5 -20.22 7.25 8.84
N THR A 6 -21.00 6.45 9.57
CA THR A 6 -20.48 5.27 10.27
C THR A 6 -19.90 4.32 9.24
N VAL A 7 -18.59 4.44 9.03
CA VAL A 7 -17.85 3.55 8.17
C VAL A 7 -17.98 2.17 8.79
N SER A 8 -18.55 1.22 8.06
CA SER A 8 -18.76 -0.16 8.51
C SER A 8 -18.45 -1.10 7.36
N LEU A 9 -17.67 -2.14 7.65
CA LEU A 9 -17.47 -3.28 6.76
C LEU A 9 -18.31 -4.45 7.27
N PRO A 10 -19.57 -4.60 6.82
CA PRO A 10 -20.40 -5.75 7.19
C PRO A 10 -19.86 -7.04 6.60
N HIS A 11 -19.25 -6.99 5.41
CA HIS A 11 -18.78 -8.17 4.68
C HIS A 11 -17.35 -7.94 4.12
N PRO A 12 -16.34 -7.67 4.97
CA PRO A 12 -14.99 -7.47 4.50
C PRO A 12 -14.40 -8.78 3.95
N LEU A 13 -13.36 -8.64 3.13
CA LEU A 13 -12.44 -9.74 2.88
C LEU A 13 -11.87 -10.29 4.21
N PRO A 14 -11.36 -11.53 4.24
CA PRO A 14 -10.81 -12.13 5.46
C PRO A 14 -9.83 -11.18 6.19
N GLY A 15 -10.08 -10.95 7.49
CA GLY A 15 -9.26 -10.04 8.30
C GLY A 15 -9.31 -8.55 7.90
N ALA A 16 -10.26 -8.16 7.04
CA ALA A 16 -10.35 -6.85 6.40
C ALA A 16 -9.07 -6.44 5.66
N VAL A 17 -8.49 -7.37 4.90
CA VAL A 17 -7.39 -7.06 3.97
C VAL A 17 -7.88 -6.28 2.75
N GLY A 18 -7.03 -5.41 2.22
CA GLY A 18 -7.16 -4.83 0.89
C GLY A 18 -6.54 -5.76 -0.17
N LEU A 19 -7.06 -5.66 -1.40
CA LEU A 19 -6.62 -6.46 -2.54
C LEU A 19 -6.39 -5.54 -3.74
N SER A 20 -5.32 -5.79 -4.49
CA SER A 20 -5.11 -5.18 -5.82
C SER A 20 -4.30 -6.11 -6.71
N HIS A 21 -4.48 -5.99 -8.03
CA HIS A 21 -3.58 -6.63 -9.00
C HIS A 21 -2.61 -5.60 -9.54
N LEU A 22 -1.34 -5.97 -9.59
CA LEU A 22 -0.27 -5.09 -10.04
C LEU A 22 0.49 -5.68 -11.21
N SER A 23 0.94 -4.80 -12.09
CA SER A 23 2.03 -5.04 -13.03
C SER A 23 3.05 -3.92 -12.92
N ALA A 24 4.33 -4.26 -13.03
CA ALA A 24 5.39 -3.26 -12.89
C ALA A 24 5.39 -2.27 -14.05
N TYR A 25 5.71 -1.00 -13.77
CA TYR A 25 5.94 -0.04 -14.84
C TYR A 25 7.06 -0.52 -15.76
N GLU A 26 6.83 -0.37 -17.07
CA GLU A 26 7.78 -0.78 -18.10
C GLU A 26 8.80 0.33 -18.42
N TRP A 27 8.59 1.53 -17.91
CA TRP A 27 9.50 2.65 -18.14
C TRP A 27 10.67 2.60 -17.17
N GLU A 28 11.87 2.89 -17.68
CA GLU A 28 13.05 3.12 -16.85
C GLU A 28 12.79 4.28 -15.89
N ALA A 29 13.24 4.13 -14.64
CA ALA A 29 13.29 5.22 -13.68
C ALA A 29 14.61 5.99 -13.79
N ALA A 30 14.80 6.99 -12.92
CA ALA A 30 16.02 7.82 -12.89
C ALA A 30 17.35 7.04 -12.74
N ASP A 31 17.31 5.77 -12.32
CA ASP A 31 18.47 4.88 -12.22
C ASP A 31 18.61 3.89 -13.38
N GLY A 32 17.81 4.05 -14.45
CA GLY A 32 17.79 3.13 -15.60
C GLY A 32 17.07 1.80 -15.34
N VAL A 33 16.43 1.63 -14.17
CA VAL A 33 15.74 0.38 -13.81
C VAL A 33 14.23 0.55 -13.95
N CYS A 34 13.60 -0.34 -14.72
CA CYS A 34 12.14 -0.38 -14.86
C CYS A 34 11.47 -0.88 -13.58
N GLY A 35 10.48 -0.15 -13.08
CA GLY A 35 9.80 -0.52 -11.83
C GLY A 35 8.98 0.60 -11.20
N GLY A 36 8.52 0.33 -9.99
CA GLY A 36 7.69 1.22 -9.18
C GLY A 36 8.47 2.30 -8.43
N SER A 37 7.71 3.14 -7.74
CA SER A 37 8.19 4.13 -6.77
C SER A 37 8.55 3.44 -5.45
N PRO A 38 9.77 3.59 -4.93
CA PRO A 38 10.09 3.11 -3.59
C PRO A 38 9.30 3.88 -2.52
N HIS A 39 8.70 3.15 -1.59
CA HIS A 39 7.91 3.70 -0.49
C HIS A 39 7.90 2.73 0.70
N LEU A 40 7.51 3.21 1.87
CA LEU A 40 7.24 2.36 3.04
C LEU A 40 5.80 2.56 3.52
N HIS A 41 5.26 1.55 4.20
CA HIS A 41 4.04 1.63 4.99
C HIS A 41 4.34 1.93 6.46
N LEU A 42 3.47 2.64 7.17
CA LEU A 42 3.70 3.06 8.56
C LEU A 42 2.99 2.16 9.58
N VAL A 43 1.82 1.63 9.23
CA VAL A 43 1.04 0.75 10.10
C VAL A 43 0.49 -0.49 9.40
N CYS A 44 0.56 -0.59 8.06
CA CYS A 44 0.13 -1.79 7.35
C CYS A 44 1.32 -2.70 6.97
N THR A 45 1.12 -4.00 7.14
CA THR A 45 1.93 -5.01 6.45
C THR A 45 1.39 -5.19 5.03
N GLU A 46 2.28 -5.35 4.06
CA GLU A 46 1.92 -5.67 2.67
C GLU A 46 2.59 -6.97 2.23
N ALA A 47 1.89 -7.75 1.40
CA ALA A 47 2.43 -8.96 0.81
C ALA A 47 2.17 -9.03 -0.71
N TYR A 48 3.18 -9.46 -1.45
CA TYR A 48 3.12 -9.77 -2.87
C TYR A 48 2.97 -11.27 -3.05
N VAL A 49 1.90 -11.67 -3.74
CA VAL A 49 1.71 -13.04 -4.24
C VAL A 49 1.90 -13.01 -5.75
N VAL A 50 2.99 -13.57 -6.24
CA VAL A 50 3.34 -13.48 -7.66
C VAL A 50 2.57 -14.53 -8.48
N THR A 51 1.77 -14.06 -9.43
CA THR A 51 0.87 -14.90 -10.24
C THR A 51 1.39 -15.12 -11.66
N GLY A 52 2.42 -14.41 -12.09
CA GLY A 52 3.07 -14.63 -13.37
C GLY A 52 4.29 -13.75 -13.62
N GLY A 53 5.04 -14.10 -14.66
CA GLY A 53 6.26 -13.39 -15.05
C GLY A 53 7.41 -13.51 -14.05
N THR A 54 8.37 -12.60 -14.19
CA THR A 54 9.59 -12.55 -13.39
C THR A 54 10.00 -11.12 -13.10
N GLY A 55 10.70 -10.90 -11.98
CA GLY A 55 11.28 -9.61 -11.62
C GLY A 55 11.90 -9.68 -10.25
N ALA A 56 11.88 -8.58 -9.51
CA ALA A 56 12.36 -8.55 -8.14
C ALA A 56 11.60 -7.53 -7.29
N VAL A 57 11.76 -7.64 -5.97
CA VAL A 57 11.43 -6.56 -5.04
C VAL A 57 12.68 -6.17 -4.28
N GLN A 58 13.07 -4.92 -4.44
CA GLN A 58 14.16 -4.31 -3.70
C GLN A 58 13.62 -3.79 -2.38
N THR A 59 14.29 -4.08 -1.26
CA THR A 59 13.86 -3.64 0.07
C THR A 59 14.98 -2.93 0.82
N LEU A 60 14.62 -1.90 1.59
CA LEU A 60 15.48 -1.28 2.61
C LEU A 60 14.83 -1.46 3.98
N SER A 61 15.63 -1.91 4.93
CA SER A 61 15.26 -2.11 6.33
C SER A 61 16.46 -1.81 7.23
N PRO A 62 16.31 -1.81 8.57
CA PRO A 62 17.46 -1.75 9.48
C PRO A 62 18.50 -2.86 9.24
N ASP A 63 18.08 -3.98 8.61
CA ASP A 63 18.95 -5.10 8.22
C ASP A 63 19.69 -4.86 6.88
N GLY A 64 19.49 -3.68 6.27
CA GLY A 64 20.16 -3.27 5.05
C GLY A 64 19.31 -3.43 3.78
N TYR A 65 20.00 -3.44 2.63
CA TYR A 65 19.43 -3.63 1.30
C TYR A 65 19.30 -5.10 0.95
N ARG A 66 18.14 -5.51 0.41
CA ARG A 66 17.96 -6.83 -0.22
C ARG A 66 17.31 -6.68 -1.58
N ASP A 67 17.78 -7.47 -2.54
CA ASP A 67 17.18 -7.66 -3.85
C ASP A 67 16.57 -9.06 -3.91
N ILE A 68 15.24 -9.16 -3.81
CA ILE A 68 14.54 -10.43 -3.63
C ILE A 68 13.93 -10.86 -4.97
N PRO A 69 14.40 -11.95 -5.61
CA PRO A 69 13.86 -12.42 -6.87
C PRO A 69 12.39 -12.84 -6.76
N LEU A 70 11.60 -12.46 -7.76
CA LEU A 70 10.18 -12.76 -7.88
C LEU A 70 9.91 -13.60 -9.14
N ARG A 71 9.13 -14.66 -8.96
CA ARG A 71 8.62 -15.53 -10.03
C ARG A 71 7.27 -16.09 -9.62
N ALA A 72 6.50 -16.64 -10.55
CA ALA A 72 5.22 -17.28 -10.22
C ALA A 72 5.35 -18.25 -9.03
N GLY A 73 4.46 -18.08 -8.03
CA GLY A 73 4.47 -18.81 -6.77
C GLY A 73 5.31 -18.19 -5.65
N SER A 74 6.13 -17.16 -5.93
CA SER A 74 6.81 -16.39 -4.88
C SER A 74 5.81 -15.65 -4.00
N VAL A 75 6.08 -15.63 -2.70
CA VAL A 75 5.42 -14.74 -1.73
C VAL A 75 6.49 -13.93 -1.01
N ALA A 76 6.36 -12.61 -1.01
CA ALA A 76 7.23 -11.70 -0.27
C ALA A 76 6.36 -10.74 0.54
N TRP A 77 6.69 -10.49 1.80
CA TRP A 77 5.94 -9.58 2.66
C TRP A 77 6.86 -8.63 3.40
N PHE A 78 6.33 -7.45 3.71
CA PHE A 78 7.08 -6.34 4.27
C PHE A 78 6.27 -5.73 5.41
N THR A 79 6.87 -5.72 6.59
CA THR A 79 6.27 -5.10 7.78
C THR A 79 6.44 -3.58 7.72
N PRO A 80 5.66 -2.83 8.51
CA PRO A 80 5.80 -1.39 8.62
C PRO A 80 7.25 -0.91 8.81
N GLY A 81 7.56 0.21 8.17
CA GLY A 81 8.89 0.80 8.11
C GLY A 81 9.75 0.27 6.96
N THR A 82 9.47 -0.91 6.39
CA THR A 82 10.26 -1.47 5.28
C THR A 82 9.98 -0.71 3.99
N VAL A 83 11.02 -0.09 3.42
CA VAL A 83 10.91 0.47 2.07
C VAL A 83 10.94 -0.68 1.10
N HIS A 84 10.07 -0.67 0.10
CA HIS A 84 10.11 -1.66 -0.97
C HIS A 84 9.85 -1.00 -2.34
N ARG A 85 10.42 -1.61 -3.38
CA ARG A 85 10.30 -1.18 -4.78
C ARG A 85 10.20 -2.42 -5.67
N MET A 86 9.12 -2.54 -6.43
CA MET A 86 9.01 -3.56 -7.46
C MET A 86 9.89 -3.22 -8.66
N VAL A 87 10.65 -4.20 -9.14
CA VAL A 87 11.51 -4.13 -10.32
C VAL A 87 10.96 -5.08 -11.39
N GLN A 88 10.80 -4.58 -12.60
CA GLN A 88 10.34 -5.36 -13.74
C GLN A 88 11.46 -6.27 -14.25
N GLY A 89 11.15 -7.53 -14.54
CA GLY A 89 12.07 -8.49 -15.17
C GLY A 89 11.46 -9.26 -16.34
N GLY A 90 10.18 -9.05 -16.66
CA GLY A 90 9.47 -9.69 -17.77
C GLY A 90 8.06 -10.12 -17.39
N GLY A 91 7.06 -9.32 -17.78
CA GLY A 91 5.64 -9.65 -17.62
C GLY A 91 5.22 -9.92 -16.17
N LEU A 92 5.88 -9.30 -15.18
CA LEU A 92 5.60 -9.53 -13.76
C LEU A 92 4.15 -9.15 -13.41
N ARG A 93 3.42 -10.11 -12.83
CA ARG A 93 2.05 -9.96 -12.34
C ARG A 93 1.97 -10.36 -10.87
N ILE A 94 1.38 -9.50 -10.06
CA ILE A 94 1.31 -9.67 -8.61
C ILE A 94 -0.12 -9.44 -8.13
N THR A 95 -0.59 -10.28 -7.23
CA THR A 95 -1.73 -9.95 -6.35
C THR A 95 -1.16 -9.44 -5.04
N VAL A 96 -1.53 -8.21 -4.68
CA VAL A 96 -1.12 -7.58 -3.43
C VAL A 96 -2.19 -7.78 -2.38
N LEU A 97 -1.74 -8.19 -1.19
CA LEU A 97 -2.55 -8.25 0.02
C LEU A 97 -2.06 -7.16 0.97
N MET A 98 -2.94 -6.24 1.34
CA MET A 98 -2.61 -5.15 2.27
C MET A 98 -3.39 -5.31 3.57
N GLN A 99 -2.71 -5.21 4.70
CA GLN A 99 -3.37 -5.15 6.00
C GLN A 99 -4.22 -3.88 6.11
N ASN A 100 -5.34 -3.95 6.83
CA ASN A 100 -6.21 -2.81 7.12
C ASN A 100 -6.72 -2.10 5.85
N SER A 101 -7.58 -2.78 5.08
CA SER A 101 -8.27 -2.22 3.92
C SER A 101 -8.73 -0.78 4.17
N GLY A 102 -8.33 0.14 3.29
CA GLY A 102 -8.60 1.59 3.38
C GLY A 102 -7.51 2.44 4.01
N LEU A 103 -6.59 1.88 4.81
CA LEU A 103 -5.47 2.66 5.38
C LEU A 103 -4.41 3.01 4.32
N PRO A 104 -3.96 2.08 3.45
CA PRO A 104 -3.10 2.41 2.31
C PRO A 104 -3.67 3.55 1.46
N GLU A 105 -4.96 3.49 1.15
CA GLU A 105 -5.69 4.50 0.40
C GLU A 105 -5.80 5.83 1.17
N ALA A 106 -5.93 5.78 2.50
CA ALA A 106 -5.91 6.94 3.39
C ALA A 106 -4.50 7.51 3.65
N GLY A 107 -3.48 7.03 2.93
CA GLY A 107 -2.13 7.59 2.94
C GLY A 107 -1.17 6.97 3.96
N ASP A 108 -1.35 5.68 4.32
CA ASP A 108 -0.39 4.93 5.16
C ASP A 108 0.98 4.70 4.48
N ALA A 109 1.13 5.07 3.21
CA ALA A 109 2.38 4.96 2.48
C ALA A 109 3.11 6.30 2.32
N VAL A 110 4.44 6.28 2.50
CA VAL A 110 5.32 7.43 2.26
C VAL A 110 6.41 7.10 1.24
N PHE A 111 6.48 7.89 0.17
CA PHE A 111 7.54 7.76 -0.85
C PHE A 111 8.90 8.20 -0.30
N THR A 112 9.97 7.60 -0.80
CA THR A 112 11.36 7.97 -0.48
C THR A 112 11.82 9.21 -1.26
N PHE A 113 11.03 10.30 -1.25
CA PHE A 113 11.45 11.55 -1.89
C PHE A 113 12.70 12.15 -1.21
N PRO A 114 13.42 13.05 -1.88
CA PRO A 114 14.55 13.77 -1.28
C PRO A 114 14.17 14.52 0.02
N PRO A 115 15.10 14.68 0.97
CA PRO A 115 14.83 15.30 2.27
C PRO A 115 14.15 16.67 2.22
N GLU A 116 14.50 17.51 1.25
CA GLU A 116 13.95 18.85 1.05
C GLU A 116 12.47 18.87 0.60
N VAL A 117 12.00 17.76 0.03
CA VAL A 117 10.58 17.53 -0.29
C VAL A 117 9.87 16.95 0.93
N LEU A 118 10.50 15.99 1.62
CA LEU A 118 9.93 15.37 2.82
C LEU A 118 9.81 16.32 4.02
N ALA A 119 10.62 17.37 4.07
CA ALA A 119 10.60 18.35 5.16
C ALA A 119 9.39 19.30 5.12
N ASP A 120 8.65 19.33 4.01
CA ASP A 120 7.53 20.23 3.77
C ASP A 120 6.28 19.43 3.34
N PRO A 121 5.25 19.33 4.20
CA PRO A 121 4.04 18.56 3.90
C PRO A 121 3.34 18.96 2.59
N ASP A 122 3.36 20.24 2.24
CA ASP A 122 2.70 20.74 1.02
C ASP A 122 3.49 20.35 -0.22
N ARG A 123 4.83 20.43 -0.17
CA ARG A 123 5.68 19.94 -1.27
C ARG A 123 5.56 18.43 -1.43
N TYR A 124 5.52 17.70 -0.33
CA TYR A 124 5.31 16.26 -0.36
C TYR A 124 3.97 15.91 -1.03
N ALA A 125 2.88 16.55 -0.61
CA ALA A 125 1.56 16.32 -1.17
C ALA A 125 1.51 16.64 -2.68
N ALA A 126 2.06 17.78 -3.10
CA ALA A 126 2.11 18.18 -4.50
C ALA A 126 2.92 17.19 -5.36
N ALA A 127 4.04 16.67 -4.85
CA ALA A 127 4.88 15.72 -5.56
C ALA A 127 4.30 14.29 -5.59
N ALA A 128 3.52 13.91 -4.58
CA ALA A 128 2.90 12.60 -4.46
C ALA A 128 1.61 12.44 -5.29
N ALA A 129 0.90 13.55 -5.52
CA ALA A 129 -0.40 13.57 -6.19
C ALA A 129 -0.32 13.20 -7.67
N LEU A 130 -1.41 12.60 -8.17
CA LEU A 130 -1.68 12.43 -9.60
C LEU A 130 -2.88 13.30 -9.97
N PRO A 131 -2.91 13.88 -11.19
CA PRO A 131 -4.03 14.71 -11.59
C PRO A 131 -5.30 13.85 -11.79
N THR A 132 -6.42 14.33 -11.24
CA THR A 132 -7.75 13.70 -11.39
C THR A 132 -8.48 14.29 -12.58
N GLY A 133 -9.10 13.44 -13.41
CA GLY A 133 -9.87 13.87 -14.59
C GLY A 133 -9.03 14.37 -15.77
N ALA A 134 -7.70 14.27 -15.69
CA ALA A 134 -6.78 14.61 -16.77
C ALA A 134 -6.66 13.48 -17.81
N PRO A 135 -6.22 13.78 -19.05
CA PRO A 135 -5.89 12.78 -20.05
C PRO A 135 -4.86 11.76 -19.54
N ASP A 136 -4.99 10.48 -19.95
CA ASP A 136 -4.12 9.39 -19.48
C ASP A 136 -2.63 9.69 -19.64
N ALA A 137 -2.23 10.32 -20.76
CA ALA A 137 -0.85 10.71 -21.00
C ALA A 137 -0.28 11.66 -19.93
N GLU A 138 -1.09 12.62 -19.46
CA GLU A 138 -0.68 13.55 -18.42
C GLU A 138 -0.57 12.86 -17.06
N VAL A 139 -1.49 11.94 -16.76
CA VAL A 139 -1.43 11.11 -15.54
C VAL A 139 -0.20 10.20 -15.57
N ALA A 140 0.11 9.61 -16.72
CA ALA A 140 1.30 8.79 -16.94
C ALA A 140 2.60 9.59 -16.72
N ASP A 141 2.65 10.83 -17.25
CA ASP A 141 3.76 11.75 -17.03
C ASP A 141 3.93 12.12 -15.55
N ALA A 142 2.83 12.39 -14.84
CA ALA A 142 2.87 12.64 -13.41
C ALA A 142 3.36 11.41 -12.62
N ALA A 143 2.90 10.22 -12.99
CA ALA A 143 3.33 8.96 -12.38
C ALA A 143 4.83 8.70 -12.58
N ARG A 144 5.37 8.98 -13.79
CA ARG A 144 6.81 8.92 -14.08
C ARG A 144 7.59 9.89 -13.19
N ARG A 145 7.21 11.17 -13.14
CA ARG A 145 7.89 12.19 -12.32
C ARG A 145 7.89 11.80 -10.83
N ARG A 146 6.74 11.37 -10.31
CA ARG A 146 6.60 10.89 -8.93
C ARG A 146 7.55 9.74 -8.64
N ARG A 147 7.57 8.72 -9.51
CA ARG A 147 8.45 7.57 -9.36
C ARG A 147 9.91 7.97 -9.39
N ASP A 148 10.31 8.79 -10.35
CA ASP A 148 11.71 9.18 -10.52
C ASP A 148 12.20 9.97 -9.31
N LEU A 149 11.38 10.85 -8.75
CA LEU A 149 11.68 11.56 -7.51
C LEU A 149 11.83 10.60 -6.32
N ALA A 150 10.98 9.57 -6.21
CA ALA A 150 11.10 8.55 -5.17
C ALA A 150 12.40 7.74 -5.34
N VAL A 151 12.79 7.40 -6.57
CA VAL A 151 14.05 6.72 -6.85
C VAL A 151 15.25 7.62 -6.49
N GLN A 152 15.20 8.91 -6.79
CA GLN A 152 16.26 9.86 -6.44
C GLN A 152 16.54 9.90 -4.93
N GLY A 153 15.51 9.94 -4.08
CA GLY A 153 15.72 9.90 -2.63
C GLY A 153 16.01 8.49 -2.08
N TYR A 154 15.59 7.43 -2.78
CA TYR A 154 15.92 6.04 -2.42
C TYR A 154 17.41 5.70 -2.57
N LEU A 155 18.06 6.16 -3.64
CA LEU A 155 19.43 5.76 -3.95
C LEU A 155 20.45 6.12 -2.84
N PRO A 156 20.43 7.34 -2.24
CA PRO A 156 21.28 7.66 -1.09
C PRO A 156 20.99 6.80 0.13
N LEU A 157 19.71 6.47 0.40
CA LEU A 157 19.34 5.60 1.51
C LEU A 157 19.92 4.19 1.33
N ARG A 158 19.81 3.64 0.11
CA ARG A 158 20.40 2.35 -0.24
C ARG A 158 21.92 2.36 -0.07
N ALA A 159 22.59 3.38 -0.61
CA ALA A 159 24.05 3.51 -0.54
C ALA A 159 24.55 3.60 0.91
N ALA A 160 23.87 4.40 1.75
CA ALA A 160 24.20 4.52 3.18
C ALA A 160 24.07 3.17 3.90
N LEU A 161 22.96 2.45 3.69
CA LEU A 161 22.74 1.13 4.29
C LEU A 161 23.80 0.11 3.85
N GLN A 162 24.19 0.12 2.57
CA GLN A 162 25.25 -0.75 2.05
C GLN A 162 26.63 -0.41 2.66
N ALA A 163 26.86 0.86 3.00
CA ALA A 163 28.06 1.30 3.72
C ALA A 163 27.99 1.05 5.24
N GLY A 164 26.90 0.47 5.75
CA GLY A 164 26.69 0.21 7.17
C GLY A 164 26.16 1.41 7.96
N ASP A 165 25.78 2.50 7.30
CA ASP A 165 25.19 3.68 7.92
C ASP A 165 23.65 3.64 7.88
N ASN A 166 23.06 3.39 9.05
CA ASN A 166 21.62 3.39 9.27
C ASN A 166 21.03 4.79 9.53
N GLY A 167 21.86 5.81 9.72
CA GLY A 167 21.45 7.17 10.10
C GLY A 167 20.44 7.80 9.14
N PRO A 168 20.73 7.88 7.84
CA PRO A 168 19.82 8.46 6.85
C PRO A 168 18.47 7.75 6.79
N TYR A 169 18.47 6.42 6.85
CA TYR A 169 17.24 5.61 6.82
C TYR A 169 16.38 5.84 8.07
N ARG A 170 16.99 5.97 9.25
CA ARG A 170 16.26 6.31 10.48
C ARG A 170 15.70 7.74 10.48
N GLU A 171 16.40 8.71 9.90
CA GLU A 171 15.85 10.07 9.72
C GLU A 171 14.69 10.07 8.72
N PHE A 172 14.78 9.29 7.64
CA PHE A 172 13.67 9.10 6.71
C PHE A 172 12.42 8.55 7.42
N GLN A 173 12.56 7.49 8.22
CA GLN A 173 11.45 6.94 9.00
C GLN A 173 10.85 7.96 9.97
N ARG A 174 11.68 8.73 10.68
CA ARG A 174 11.21 9.79 11.58
C ARG A 174 10.49 10.91 10.82
N THR A 175 10.95 11.26 9.64
CA THR A 175 10.30 12.28 8.79
C THR A 175 8.97 11.78 8.25
N ALA A 176 8.92 10.54 7.75
CA ALA A 176 7.69 9.90 7.30
C ALA A 176 6.63 9.86 8.42
N ALA A 177 7.03 9.50 9.66
CA ALA A 177 6.13 9.51 10.81
C ALA A 177 5.57 10.91 11.13
N ARG A 178 6.37 11.97 10.97
CA ARG A 178 5.89 13.36 11.14
C ARG A 178 4.90 13.75 10.05
N LEU A 179 5.17 13.41 8.79
CA LEU A 179 4.33 13.73 7.63
C LEU A 179 2.91 13.17 7.76
N VAL A 180 2.76 12.01 8.39
CA VAL A 180 1.46 11.34 8.50
C VAL A 180 0.74 11.57 9.83
N ALA A 181 1.33 12.33 10.76
CA ALA A 181 0.82 12.46 12.13
C ALA A 181 -0.66 12.89 12.17
N ASP A 182 -1.05 13.84 11.32
CA ASP A 182 -2.42 14.37 11.26
C ASP A 182 -3.43 13.37 10.67
N ARG A 183 -2.95 12.29 10.02
CA ARG A 183 -3.81 11.23 9.45
C ARG A 183 -4.15 10.14 10.46
N VAL A 184 -3.38 10.01 11.54
CA VAL A 184 -3.53 8.95 12.54
C VAL A 184 -4.94 8.88 13.16
N PRO A 185 -5.62 9.99 13.49
CA PRO A 185 -7.00 9.92 13.99
C PRO A 185 -7.95 9.25 12.99
N THR A 186 -7.84 9.57 11.70
CA THR A 186 -8.63 8.95 10.63
C THR A 186 -8.30 7.48 10.48
N TRP A 187 -7.02 7.10 10.46
CA TRP A 187 -6.60 5.70 10.40
C TRP A 187 -7.14 4.88 11.57
N ARG A 188 -7.16 5.46 12.78
CA ARG A 188 -7.73 4.82 13.96
C ARG A 188 -9.23 4.54 13.80
N ALA A 189 -9.97 5.48 13.20
CA ALA A 189 -11.39 5.28 12.92
C ALA A 189 -11.60 4.16 11.89
N LEU A 190 -10.84 4.18 10.79
CA LEU A 190 -10.89 3.15 9.74
C LEU A 190 -10.50 1.76 10.27
N TRP A 191 -9.43 1.67 11.07
CA TRP A 191 -9.00 0.41 11.69
C TRP A 191 -10.07 -0.18 12.63
N ARG A 192 -10.69 0.66 13.47
CA ARG A 192 -11.78 0.25 14.36
C ARG A 192 -12.97 -0.32 13.59
N ALA A 193 -13.38 0.39 12.52
CA ALA A 193 -14.48 -0.02 11.66
C ALA A 193 -14.18 -1.23 10.77
N GLY A 194 -12.90 -1.46 10.47
CA GLY A 194 -12.43 -2.51 9.57
C GLY A 194 -11.84 -3.69 10.31
N ALA A 195 -10.51 -3.75 10.37
CA ALA A 195 -9.77 -4.93 10.85
C ALA A 195 -10.06 -5.27 12.31
N LEU A 196 -10.24 -4.29 13.21
CA LEU A 196 -10.58 -4.58 14.60
C LEU A 196 -11.98 -5.20 14.70
N ALA A 197 -13.00 -4.56 14.11
CA ALA A 197 -14.36 -5.11 14.10
C ALA A 197 -14.41 -6.51 13.47
N ALA A 198 -13.63 -6.78 12.42
CA ALA A 198 -13.53 -8.11 11.82
C ALA A 198 -12.94 -9.16 12.78
N ALA A 199 -11.93 -8.78 13.57
CA ALA A 199 -11.35 -9.65 14.59
C ALA A 199 -12.33 -9.87 15.76
N GLU A 200 -12.98 -8.82 16.25
CA GLU A 200 -13.95 -8.89 17.36
C GLU A 200 -15.17 -9.76 17.01
N ARG A 201 -15.68 -9.67 15.76
CA ARG A 201 -16.75 -10.58 15.27
C ARG A 201 -16.38 -12.06 15.37
N THR A 202 -15.11 -12.41 15.18
CA THR A 202 -14.66 -13.80 15.36
C THR A 202 -14.80 -14.21 16.83
N GLY A 203 -14.48 -13.31 17.76
CA GLY A 203 -14.67 -13.54 19.20
C GLY A 203 -16.13 -13.75 19.58
N GLU A 204 -17.04 -12.94 19.02
CA GLU A 204 -18.49 -13.10 19.21
C GLU A 204 -18.99 -14.46 18.71
N GLN A 205 -18.54 -14.88 17.54
CA GLN A 205 -18.89 -16.19 16.96
C GLN A 205 -18.38 -17.36 17.79
N LEU A 206 -17.15 -17.26 18.32
CA LEU A 206 -16.61 -18.27 19.24
C LEU A 206 -17.47 -18.38 20.51
N ALA A 207 -17.85 -17.26 21.12
CA ALA A 207 -18.71 -17.26 22.30
C ALA A 207 -20.11 -17.85 22.01
N ALA A 208 -20.67 -17.57 20.83
CA ALA A 208 -21.95 -18.14 20.40
C ALA A 208 -21.88 -19.66 20.22
N LEU A 209 -20.78 -20.17 19.65
CA LEU A 209 -20.53 -21.61 19.53
C LEU A 209 -20.36 -22.29 20.90
N GLU A 210 -19.63 -21.68 21.84
CA GLU A 210 -19.48 -22.18 23.21
C GLU A 210 -20.83 -22.25 23.95
N ALA A 211 -21.72 -21.28 23.69
CA ALA A 211 -23.07 -21.25 24.25
C ALA A 211 -24.05 -22.22 23.57
N GLY A 212 -23.66 -22.87 22.46
CA GLY A 212 -24.56 -23.71 21.67
C GLY A 212 -25.61 -22.93 20.88
N ASP A 213 -25.35 -21.66 20.57
CA ASP A 213 -26.24 -20.75 19.82
C ASP A 213 -25.61 -20.36 18.47
N PRO A 214 -25.65 -21.23 17.45
CA PRO A 214 -25.05 -20.95 16.15
C PRO A 214 -25.93 -20.04 15.27
N GLY A 215 -26.82 -19.21 15.84
CA GLY A 215 -27.80 -18.43 15.09
C GLY A 215 -27.20 -17.57 13.98
N TYR A 216 -25.99 -17.03 14.19
CA TYR A 216 -25.27 -16.24 13.18
C TYR A 216 -24.97 -17.02 11.88
N LEU A 217 -24.95 -18.36 11.89
CA LEU A 217 -24.74 -19.16 10.69
C LEU A 217 -25.92 -19.08 9.71
N ALA A 218 -27.12 -18.71 10.18
CA ALA A 218 -28.29 -18.55 9.32
C ALA A 218 -28.12 -17.39 8.31
N ASP A 219 -27.23 -16.43 8.59
CA ASP A 219 -26.94 -15.27 7.75
C ASP A 219 -25.85 -15.54 6.68
N ALA A 220 -25.37 -16.79 6.56
CA ALA A 220 -24.30 -17.15 5.63
C ALA A 220 -24.69 -16.89 4.16
N THR A 221 -23.79 -16.25 3.41
CA THR A 221 -23.97 -15.92 2.00
C THR A 221 -22.62 -15.85 1.26
N ALA A 222 -22.64 -15.71 -0.07
CA ALA A 222 -21.46 -15.56 -0.92
C ALA A 222 -21.45 -14.21 -1.65
N HIS A 223 -20.25 -13.65 -1.84
CA HIS A 223 -20.02 -12.40 -2.57
C HIS A 223 -18.95 -12.60 -3.63
N ASP A 224 -19.09 -11.91 -4.76
CA ASP A 224 -18.11 -11.87 -5.85
C ASP A 224 -17.89 -10.44 -6.34
N ALA A 225 -16.73 -10.19 -6.95
CA ALA A 225 -16.38 -8.90 -7.53
C ALA A 225 -15.32 -9.05 -8.63
N ALA A 226 -15.36 -8.15 -9.61
CA ALA A 226 -14.29 -7.88 -10.57
C ALA A 226 -13.62 -6.52 -10.25
N PRO A 227 -12.43 -6.21 -10.80
CA PRO A 227 -11.85 -4.89 -10.63
C PRO A 227 -12.83 -3.79 -11.06
N SER A 228 -13.01 -2.78 -10.21
CA SER A 228 -13.83 -1.60 -10.52
C SER A 228 -13.09 -0.60 -11.39
N ARG A 229 -11.76 -0.68 -11.42
CA ARG A 229 -10.89 0.14 -12.25
C ARG A 229 -9.68 -0.68 -12.67
N GLU A 230 -9.40 -0.70 -13.96
CA GLU A 230 -8.27 -1.42 -14.54
C GLU A 230 -7.16 -0.44 -14.93
N GLY A 231 -5.90 -0.87 -14.76
CA GLY A 231 -4.73 -0.17 -15.25
C GLY A 231 -4.52 1.23 -14.67
N GLY A 232 -4.94 1.52 -13.43
CA GLY A 232 -4.62 2.76 -12.74
C GLY A 232 -3.11 2.93 -12.48
N TYR A 233 -2.67 4.14 -12.17
CA TYR A 233 -1.27 4.46 -11.87
C TYR A 233 -0.99 4.39 -10.36
N GLY A 234 -0.55 3.22 -9.89
CA GLY A 234 -0.19 2.97 -8.49
C GLY A 234 1.25 3.38 -8.13
N MET A 235 1.62 3.08 -6.88
CA MET A 235 2.98 3.31 -6.36
C MET A 235 3.97 2.32 -6.96
N CYS A 236 3.64 1.02 -6.90
CA CYS A 236 4.52 -0.06 -7.37
C CYS A 236 4.50 -0.23 -8.91
N GLY A 237 3.47 0.29 -9.60
CA GLY A 237 3.24 0.01 -11.01
C GLY A 237 1.81 0.33 -11.44
N ARG A 238 1.36 -0.29 -12.53
CA ARG A 238 -0.06 -0.29 -12.91
C ARG A 238 -0.86 -1.12 -11.92
N ARG A 239 -2.10 -0.70 -11.67
CA ARG A 239 -2.96 -1.28 -10.63
C ARG A 239 -4.38 -1.47 -11.11
N ASP A 240 -4.91 -2.67 -10.92
CA ASP A 240 -6.33 -2.95 -10.95
C ASP A 240 -6.87 -2.88 -9.52
N GLU A 241 -7.93 -2.09 -9.33
CA GLU A 241 -8.47 -1.70 -8.03
C GLU A 241 -9.84 -2.33 -7.80
N TYR A 242 -10.11 -2.69 -6.56
CA TYR A 242 -11.40 -3.23 -6.13
C TYR A 242 -12.10 -2.22 -5.21
N ALA A 243 -13.12 -1.57 -5.73
CA ALA A 243 -14.03 -0.74 -4.97
C ALA A 243 -15.36 -1.46 -4.76
N VAL A 244 -15.44 -2.22 -3.67
CA VAL A 244 -16.59 -3.09 -3.37
C VAL A 244 -17.32 -2.55 -2.14
N PRO A 245 -18.54 -1.99 -2.31
CA PRO A 245 -19.33 -1.46 -1.21
C PRO A 245 -19.50 -2.46 -0.06
N GLY A 246 -19.26 -2.01 1.17
CA GLY A 246 -19.36 -2.85 2.38
C GLY A 246 -18.24 -3.89 2.57
N THR A 247 -17.28 -3.96 1.63
CA THR A 247 -16.13 -4.88 1.67
C THR A 247 -14.80 -4.14 1.77
N THR A 248 -14.65 -3.04 1.03
CA THR A 248 -13.47 -2.16 1.07
C THR A 248 -13.83 -0.80 1.63
N LEU A 249 -12.91 -0.21 2.40
CA LEU A 249 -13.08 1.15 2.89
C LEU A 249 -12.63 2.14 1.82
N HIS A 250 -13.58 2.94 1.33
CA HIS A 250 -13.27 4.08 0.49
C HIS A 250 -13.10 5.32 1.36
N THR A 251 -12.00 6.02 1.17
CA THR A 251 -11.99 7.45 1.45
C THR A 251 -12.86 8.11 0.38
N THR A 252 -14.01 8.66 0.77
CA THR A 252 -14.63 9.74 0.00
C THR A 252 -13.55 10.81 -0.18
N GLU A 253 -13.20 11.12 -1.42
CA GLU A 253 -12.20 12.15 -1.74
C GLU A 253 -12.49 13.43 -0.94
N ALA A 254 -11.43 14.00 -0.37
CA ALA A 254 -11.41 15.37 0.16
C ALA A 254 -10.74 16.27 -0.87
#